data_AF-A0A3B9ZVT6-F1
#
_entry.id   AF-A0A3B9ZVT6-F1
#
_cell.length_a   1.000
_cell.length_b   1.000
_cell.length_c   1.000
_cell.angle_alpha   90.00
_cell.angle_beta   90.00
_cell.angle_gamma   90.00
#
_symmetry.space_group_name_H-M   'P 1'
#
loop_
_entity.id
_entity.type
_entity.pdbx_description
1 polymer ?
#
loop_
_entity_poly.entity_id
_entity_poly.type
_entity_poly.pdbx_seq_one_letter_code
_entity_poly.pdbx_strand_id
1 'polypeptide(L)'
;MSYDLVPANKELEEISMGAFSWPIILQETGMGYILGYGAGRTPATYVFTPAKNGGSPASNDKYKVSATQAKAMAMVARGFISVKEFINKEWQEMTEEDREFKKKFAESWKGNRPLYLPETGQRFLDEVKKFAEFAEKSKGFKIY
;
A
#
# COMPACT_ATOMS: atom_id res chain seq x y z
N MET A 1 6.53 9.41 -9.51
CA MET A 1 5.69 10.37 -8.76
C MET A 1 5.61 9.90 -7.32
N SER A 2 5.85 10.80 -6.38
CA SER A 2 5.77 10.58 -4.94
C SER A 2 4.91 11.67 -4.31
N TYR A 3 4.40 11.39 -3.12
CA TYR A 3 3.77 12.39 -2.26
C TYR A 3 4.65 12.65 -1.05
N ASP A 4 4.67 13.91 -0.61
CA ASP A 4 5.36 14.33 0.60
C ASP A 4 4.38 14.31 1.77
N LEU A 5 4.76 13.58 2.82
CA LEU A 5 3.96 13.36 4.01
C LEU A 5 4.51 14.23 5.13
N VAL A 6 3.79 15.31 5.44
CA VAL A 6 4.23 16.29 6.44
C VAL A 6 3.51 16.01 7.77
N PRO A 7 4.23 15.60 8.83
CA PRO A 7 3.61 15.20 10.10
C PRO A 7 3.11 16.40 10.90
N ALA A 8 2.10 16.15 11.74
CA ALA A 8 1.68 17.10 12.77
C ALA A 8 2.67 17.13 13.94
N ASN A 9 3.32 15.99 14.23
CA ASN A 9 4.37 15.89 15.22
C ASN A 9 5.66 16.60 14.74
N LYS A 10 6.07 17.65 15.46
CA LYS A 10 7.22 18.50 15.10
C LYS A 10 8.58 17.87 15.32
N GLU A 11 8.63 16.75 16.04
CA GLU A 11 9.85 15.96 16.26
C GLU A 11 10.09 14.93 15.15
N LEU A 12 9.14 14.77 14.22
CA LEU A 12 9.23 13.82 13.12
C LEU A 12 9.52 14.56 11.83
N GLU A 13 10.46 14.06 11.04
CA GLU A 13 10.76 14.60 9.72
C GLU A 13 9.67 14.22 8.71
N GLU A 14 9.58 14.98 7.63
CA GLU A 14 8.77 14.60 6.48
C GLU A 14 9.35 13.37 5.79
N ILE A 15 8.48 12.58 5.18
CA ILE A 15 8.89 11.45 4.34
C ILE A 15 8.20 11.55 2.99
N SER A 16 8.86 11.05 1.94
CA SER A 16 8.22 10.86 0.65
C SER A 16 7.80 9.39 0.48
N MET A 17 6.63 9.16 -0.08
CA MET A 17 6.11 7.83 -0.40
C MET A 17 5.68 7.77 -1.86
N GLY A 18 5.89 6.65 -2.53
CA GLY A 18 5.42 6.45 -3.90
C GLY A 18 3.91 6.69 -4.02
N ALA A 19 3.49 7.42 -5.06
CA ALA A 19 2.09 7.82 -5.24
C ALA A 19 1.12 6.63 -5.37
N PHE A 20 1.63 5.45 -5.74
CA PHE A 20 0.86 4.22 -5.86
C PHE A 20 1.00 3.28 -4.65
N SER A 21 1.94 3.55 -3.73
CA SER A 21 2.25 2.66 -2.62
C SER A 21 1.02 2.43 -1.72
N TRP A 22 0.32 3.51 -1.32
CA TRP A 22 -0.90 3.40 -0.51
C TRP A 22 -2.09 2.77 -1.24
N PRO A 23 -2.42 3.18 -2.49
CA PRO A 23 -3.40 2.47 -3.33
C PRO A 23 -3.15 0.96 -3.45
N ILE A 24 -1.90 0.53 -3.68
CA ILE A 24 -1.52 -0.89 -3.78
C ILE A 24 -1.84 -1.61 -2.47
N ILE A 25 -1.43 -1.05 -1.32
CA ILE A 25 -1.72 -1.64 0.00
C ILE A 25 -3.23 -1.79 0.19
N LEU A 26 -4.02 -0.76 -0.10
CA LEU A 26 -5.48 -0.81 0.04
C LEU A 26 -6.15 -1.86 -0.85
N GLN A 27 -5.67 -2.03 -2.08
CA GLN A 27 -6.24 -3.01 -3.02
C GLN A 27 -5.90 -4.44 -2.62
N GLU A 28 -4.66 -4.70 -2.22
CA GLU A 28 -4.21 -6.05 -1.87
C GLU A 28 -4.75 -6.51 -0.52
N THR A 29 -4.97 -5.58 0.42
CA THR A 29 -5.56 -5.90 1.73
C THR A 29 -7.10 -5.92 1.71
N GLY A 30 -7.73 -5.45 0.63
CA GLY A 30 -9.18 -5.25 0.56
C GLY A 30 -9.69 -4.08 1.41
N MET A 31 -8.81 -3.37 2.13
CA MET A 31 -9.17 -2.24 2.99
C MET A 31 -9.72 -1.05 2.20
N GLY A 32 -9.48 -1.00 0.89
CA GLY A 32 -10.13 -0.05 0.00
C GLY A 32 -11.65 -0.04 0.18
N TYR A 33 -12.30 -1.20 0.26
CA TYR A 33 -13.76 -1.28 0.33
C TYR A 33 -14.34 -0.70 1.62
N ILE A 34 -13.60 -0.77 2.73
CA ILE A 34 -13.98 -0.13 3.99
C ILE A 34 -14.00 1.40 3.85
N LEU A 35 -13.13 1.95 3.00
CA LEU A 35 -13.04 3.37 2.69
C LEU A 35 -13.91 3.78 1.50
N GLY A 36 -14.73 2.87 0.96
CA GLY A 36 -15.49 3.08 -0.26
C GLY A 36 -14.61 3.30 -1.50
N TYR A 37 -13.35 2.84 -1.47
CA TYR A 37 -12.38 2.91 -2.55
C TYR A 37 -12.22 1.57 -3.28
N GLY A 38 -12.09 1.61 -4.61
CA GLY A 38 -11.83 0.43 -5.42
C GLY A 38 -11.32 0.77 -6.81
N ALA A 39 -10.89 -0.25 -7.56
CA ALA A 39 -10.51 -0.10 -8.96
C ALA A 39 -11.72 0.28 -9.82
N GLY A 40 -11.52 1.22 -10.74
CA GLY A 40 -12.50 1.60 -11.75
C GLY A 40 -12.48 0.67 -12.96
N ARG A 41 -13.35 0.97 -13.93
CA ARG A 41 -13.50 0.16 -15.17
C ARG A 41 -12.28 0.24 -16.10
N THR A 42 -11.53 1.32 -16.04
CA THR A 42 -10.38 1.59 -16.91
C THR A 42 -9.07 1.49 -16.12
N PRO A 43 -7.95 1.05 -16.72
CA PRO A 43 -6.65 1.05 -16.04
C PRO A 43 -6.33 2.40 -15.39
N ALA A 44 -5.74 2.36 -14.19
CA ALA A 44 -5.39 3.53 -13.38
C ALA A 44 -6.58 4.48 -13.04
N THR A 45 -7.83 4.02 -13.20
CA THR A 45 -8.99 4.73 -12.68
C THR A 45 -9.47 4.11 -11.38
N TYR A 46 -10.02 4.92 -10.49
CA TYR A 46 -10.47 4.48 -9.18
C TYR A 46 -11.85 5.04 -8.86
N VAL A 47 -12.69 4.22 -8.24
CA VAL A 47 -13.94 4.65 -7.61
C VAL A 47 -13.62 4.98 -6.16
N PHE A 48 -14.07 6.13 -5.67
CA PHE A 48 -14.04 6.43 -4.25
C PHE A 48 -15.19 7.34 -3.86
N THR A 49 -15.70 7.17 -2.64
CA THR A 49 -16.57 8.17 -2.02
C THR A 49 -15.70 9.33 -1.56
N PRO A 50 -15.82 10.55 -2.14
CA PRO A 50 -15.02 11.67 -1.70
C PRO A 50 -15.33 11.97 -0.23
N ALA A 51 -14.28 12.29 0.53
CA ALA A 51 -14.49 12.79 1.88
C ALA A 51 -15.19 14.15 1.84
N LYS A 52 -15.75 14.61 2.98
CA LYS A 52 -16.48 15.90 3.08
C LYS A 52 -15.69 17.12 2.56
N ASN A 53 -14.36 17.03 2.50
CA ASN A 53 -13.45 18.05 1.99
C ASN A 53 -12.99 17.82 0.53
N GLY A 54 -13.58 16.87 -0.20
CA GLY A 54 -13.28 16.58 -1.60
C GLY A 54 -11.99 15.78 -1.85
N GLY A 55 -11.26 15.40 -0.81
CA GLY A 55 -10.04 14.59 -0.94
C GLY A 55 -10.35 13.11 -1.21
N SER A 56 -9.45 12.47 -1.96
CA SER A 56 -9.48 11.03 -2.22
C SER A 56 -8.81 10.27 -1.07
N PRO A 57 -9.46 9.28 -0.44
CA PRO A 57 -8.83 8.48 0.61
C PRO A 57 -7.64 7.61 0.13
N ALA A 58 -7.44 7.52 -1.20
CA ALA A 58 -6.41 6.71 -1.83
C ALA A 58 -5.23 7.53 -2.38
N SER A 59 -5.48 8.70 -2.98
CA SER A 59 -4.39 9.59 -3.45
C SER A 59 -4.13 10.76 -2.49
N ASN A 60 -5.10 11.09 -1.63
CA ASN A 60 -5.02 12.07 -0.54
C ASN A 60 -4.47 13.46 -0.93
N ASP A 61 -4.52 13.85 -2.21
CA ASP A 61 -4.19 15.22 -2.62
C ASP A 61 -4.98 16.23 -1.76
N LYS A 62 -4.26 17.05 -0.99
CA LYS A 62 -4.77 18.05 -0.01
C LYS A 62 -5.56 17.48 1.17
N TYR A 63 -5.45 16.18 1.43
CA TYR A 63 -6.15 15.56 2.56
C TYR A 63 -5.36 15.71 3.86
N LYS A 64 -6.09 15.97 4.95
CA LYS A 64 -5.54 15.98 6.31
C LYS A 64 -5.88 14.66 6.99
N VAL A 65 -4.86 13.85 7.23
CA VAL A 65 -4.97 12.60 7.98
C VAL A 65 -4.97 12.94 9.48
N SER A 66 -6.03 12.58 10.18
CA SER A 66 -6.11 12.69 11.65
C SER A 66 -5.21 11.67 12.34
N ALA A 67 -4.92 11.87 13.63
CA ALA A 67 -4.12 10.91 14.41
C ALA A 67 -4.72 9.50 14.42
N THR A 68 -6.05 9.38 14.54
CA THR A 68 -6.75 8.09 14.51
C THR A 68 -6.62 7.42 13.14
N GLN A 69 -6.80 8.18 12.05
CA GLN A 69 -6.61 7.66 10.70
C GLN A 69 -5.16 7.22 10.48
N ALA A 70 -4.18 8.00 10.92
CA ALA A 70 -2.77 7.67 10.78
C ALA A 70 -2.41 6.36 11.50
N LYS A 71 -2.94 6.14 12.72
CA LYS A 71 -2.79 4.86 13.42
C LYS A 71 -3.45 3.69 12.69
N ALA A 72 -4.63 3.88 12.11
CA ALA A 72 -5.27 2.86 11.29
C ALA A 72 -4.45 2.55 10.03
N MET A 73 -3.89 3.57 9.37
CA MET A 73 -3.00 3.37 8.22
C MET A 73 -1.75 2.58 8.60
N ALA A 74 -1.13 2.88 9.75
CA ALA A 74 -0.01 2.12 10.28
C ALA A 74 -0.37 0.65 10.53
N MET A 75 -1.54 0.38 11.12
CA MET A 75 -2.03 -0.99 11.35
C MET A 75 -2.18 -1.76 10.04
N VAL A 76 -2.80 -1.16 9.02
CA VAL A 76 -2.97 -1.76 7.69
C VAL A 76 -1.61 -2.03 7.04
N ALA A 77 -0.69 -1.07 7.09
CA ALA A 77 0.66 -1.22 6.54
C ALA A 77 1.43 -2.37 7.23
N ARG A 78 1.36 -2.47 8.56
CA ARG A 78 1.97 -3.59 9.32
C ARG A 78 1.38 -4.94 8.94
N GLY A 79 0.06 -5.03 8.77
CA GLY A 79 -0.61 -6.24 8.30
C GLY A 79 -0.14 -6.64 6.90
N PHE A 80 -0.04 -5.67 5.98
CA PHE A 80 0.51 -5.88 4.64
C PHE A 80 1.95 -6.42 4.70
N ILE A 81 2.85 -5.79 5.46
CA ILE A 81 4.23 -6.23 5.63
C ILE A 81 4.30 -7.67 6.14
N SER A 82 3.57 -7.99 7.19
CA SER A 82 3.59 -9.33 7.80
C SER A 82 3.21 -10.43 6.80
N VAL A 83 2.16 -10.20 6.00
CA VAL A 83 1.72 -11.16 4.97
C VAL A 83 2.76 -11.26 3.84
N LYS A 84 3.32 -10.14 3.38
CA LYS A 84 4.31 -10.16 2.29
C LYS A 84 5.63 -10.77 2.69
N GLU A 85 6.10 -10.54 3.91
CA GLU A 85 7.31 -11.18 4.42
C GLU A 85 7.15 -12.70 4.53
N PHE A 86 5.96 -13.17 4.94
CA PHE A 86 5.65 -14.60 4.92
C PHE A 86 5.71 -15.18 3.50
N ILE A 87 5.04 -14.54 2.53
CA ILE A 87 5.06 -14.97 1.12
C ILE A 87 6.48 -14.96 0.56
N ASN A 88 7.27 -13.93 0.85
CA ASN A 88 8.67 -13.85 0.42
C ASN A 88 9.49 -15.00 1.02
N LYS A 89 9.29 -15.33 2.29
CA LYS A 89 9.95 -16.46 2.93
C LYS A 89 9.60 -17.78 2.24
N GLU A 90 8.30 -18.05 2.02
CA GLU A 90 7.87 -19.24 1.27
C GLU A 90 8.51 -19.29 -0.12
N TRP A 91 8.59 -18.15 -0.81
CA TRP A 91 9.21 -18.05 -2.13
C TRP A 91 10.71 -18.35 -2.11
N GLN A 92 11.43 -17.93 -1.08
CA GLN A 92 12.88 -18.20 -0.95
C GLN A 92 13.19 -19.64 -0.53
N GLU A 93 12.24 -20.31 0.14
CA GLU A 93 12.34 -21.73 0.51
C GLU A 93 11.97 -22.69 -0.64
N MET A 94 11.33 -22.19 -1.70
CA MET A 94 10.99 -22.98 -2.90
C MET A 94 12.22 -23.33 -3.74
N THR A 95 12.12 -24.45 -4.46
CA THR A 95 13.12 -24.84 -5.46
C THR A 95 13.08 -23.88 -6.66
N GLU A 96 14.20 -23.76 -7.39
CA GLU A 96 14.22 -22.94 -8.59
C GLU A 96 13.23 -23.43 -9.66
N GLU A 97 13.06 -24.75 -9.78
CA GLU A 97 12.12 -25.37 -10.71
C GLU A 97 10.66 -24.96 -10.38
N ASP A 98 10.27 -25.01 -9.11
CA ASP A 98 8.95 -24.56 -8.67
C ASP A 98 8.74 -23.07 -8.89
N ARG A 99 9.77 -22.25 -8.65
CA ARG A 99 9.72 -20.80 -8.89
C ARG A 99 9.54 -20.49 -10.37
N GLU A 100 10.31 -21.15 -11.24
CA GLU A 100 10.16 -21.00 -12.68
C GLU A 100 8.79 -21.43 -13.17
N PHE A 101 8.30 -22.59 -12.69
CA PHE A 101 6.97 -23.08 -13.04
C PHE A 101 5.90 -22.06 -12.67
N LYS A 102 5.92 -21.54 -11.44
CA LYS A 102 4.94 -20.54 -10.97
C LYS A 102 5.03 -19.22 -11.73
N LYS A 103 6.25 -18.75 -12.08
CA LYS A 103 6.46 -17.55 -12.92
C LYS A 103 5.84 -17.74 -14.31
N LYS A 104 6.20 -18.82 -15.02
CA LYS A 104 5.66 -19.14 -16.35
C LYS A 104 4.15 -19.32 -16.33
N PHE A 105 3.61 -19.92 -15.26
CA PHE A 105 2.17 -20.08 -15.11
C PHE A 105 1.46 -18.74 -14.86
N ALA A 106 2.03 -17.86 -14.03
CA ALA A 106 1.49 -16.52 -13.81
C ALA A 106 1.48 -15.67 -15.09
N GLU A 107 2.49 -15.80 -15.95
CA GLU A 107 2.58 -15.11 -17.25
C GLU A 107 1.59 -15.66 -18.28
N SER A 108 1.33 -16.97 -18.28
CA SER A 108 0.39 -17.60 -19.22
C SER A 108 -1.07 -17.43 -18.81
N TRP A 109 -1.34 -17.13 -17.53
CA TRP A 109 -2.67 -16.87 -17.03
C TRP A 109 -3.20 -15.52 -17.53
N LYS A 110 -4.22 -15.57 -18.39
CA LYS A 110 -4.89 -14.37 -18.96
C LYS A 110 -5.87 -13.67 -18.00
N GLY A 111 -5.88 -14.03 -16.71
CA GLY A 111 -6.71 -13.35 -15.72
C GLY A 111 -6.05 -12.06 -15.21
N ASN A 112 -6.86 -11.08 -14.83
CA ASN A 112 -6.40 -9.78 -14.32
C ASN A 112 -5.65 -9.85 -12.97
N ARG A 113 -5.45 -11.04 -12.39
CA ARG A 113 -4.64 -11.28 -11.19
C ARG A 113 -3.79 -12.53 -11.39
N PRO A 114 -2.51 -12.51 -10.99
CA PRO A 114 -1.66 -13.69 -11.10
C PRO A 114 -2.19 -14.77 -10.16
N LEU A 115 -2.20 -16.03 -10.63
CA LEU A 115 -2.63 -17.17 -9.81
C LEU A 115 -1.68 -17.42 -8.63
N TYR A 116 -0.39 -17.13 -8.83
CA TYR A 116 0.64 -17.19 -7.81
C TYR A 116 1.13 -15.79 -7.50
N LEU A 117 1.19 -15.42 -6.22
CA LEU A 117 1.74 -14.15 -5.80
C LEU A 117 3.27 -14.22 -5.88
N PRO A 118 3.92 -13.36 -6.70
CA PRO A 118 5.37 -13.30 -6.71
C PRO A 118 5.87 -12.67 -5.41
N GLU A 119 7.17 -12.81 -5.16
CA GLU A 119 7.83 -12.08 -4.09
C GLU A 119 7.62 -10.56 -4.25
N THR A 120 7.45 -9.88 -3.13
CA THR A 120 7.40 -8.43 -3.07
C THR A 120 8.82 -7.90 -2.87
N GLY A 121 9.27 -6.99 -3.72
CA GLY A 121 10.64 -6.47 -3.65
C GLY A 121 10.96 -5.82 -2.30
N GLN A 122 12.12 -6.15 -1.73
CA GLN A 122 12.54 -5.71 -0.39
C GLN A 122 12.50 -4.19 -0.22
N ARG A 123 12.94 -3.44 -1.25
CA ARG A 123 12.90 -1.97 -1.26
C ARG A 123 11.50 -1.41 -0.99
N PHE A 124 10.47 -2.02 -1.58
CA PHE A 124 9.09 -1.59 -1.39
C PHE A 124 8.63 -1.90 0.04
N LEU A 125 8.94 -3.10 0.55
CA LEU A 125 8.62 -3.45 1.94
C LEU A 125 9.27 -2.51 2.95
N ASP A 126 10.52 -2.11 2.72
CA ASP A 126 11.23 -1.17 3.59
C ASP A 126 10.62 0.23 3.53
N GLU A 127 10.13 0.67 2.37
CA GLU A 127 9.34 1.91 2.24
C GLU A 127 8.04 1.83 3.04
N VAL A 128 7.30 0.72 2.95
CA VAL A 128 6.05 0.52 3.70
C VAL A 128 6.31 0.43 5.21
N LYS A 129 7.44 -0.16 5.64
CA LYS A 129 7.86 -0.17 7.05
C LYS A 129 8.10 1.24 7.57
N LYS A 130 8.88 2.04 6.84
CA LYS A 130 9.12 3.46 7.18
C LYS A 130 7.81 4.23 7.26
N PHE A 131 6.91 4.03 6.30
CA PHE A 131 5.59 4.64 6.33
C PHE A 131 4.77 4.22 7.56
N ALA A 132 4.75 2.94 7.92
CA ALA A 132 4.01 2.46 9.09
C ALA A 132 4.49 3.11 10.39
N GLU A 133 5.80 3.18 10.59
CA GLU A 133 6.41 3.84 11.75
C GLU A 133 6.13 5.35 11.78
N PHE A 134 6.27 6.00 10.62
CA PHE A 134 5.94 7.41 10.46
C PHE A 134 4.47 7.68 10.83
N ALA A 135 3.54 6.93 10.23
CA ALA A 135 2.12 7.14 10.41
C ALA A 135 1.71 6.98 11.89
N GLU A 136 2.26 5.98 12.58
CA GLU A 136 2.03 5.75 14.01
C GLU A 136 2.48 6.93 14.89
N LYS A 137 3.65 7.51 14.60
CA LYS A 137 4.27 8.60 15.39
C LYS A 137 3.85 10.01 14.96
N SER A 138 3.22 10.15 13.80
CA SER A 138 2.93 11.43 13.14
C SER A 138 1.96 12.35 13.89
N LYS A 139 1.10 11.79 14.77
CA LYS A 139 -0.08 12.48 15.34
C LYS A 139 -1.04 13.01 14.24
N GLY A 140 -1.03 12.39 13.06
CA GLY A 140 -1.70 12.86 11.85
C GLY A 140 -0.71 13.57 10.91
N PHE A 141 -1.07 13.70 9.63
CA PHE A 141 -0.18 14.29 8.63
C PHE A 141 -0.97 14.89 7.45
N LYS A 142 -0.31 15.73 6.67
CA LYS A 142 -0.80 16.26 5.39
C LYS A 142 -0.06 15.58 4.25
N ILE A 143 -0.71 15.46 3.11
CA ILE A 143 -0.14 14.86 1.90
C ILE A 143 -0.09 15.95 0.82
N TYR A 144 1.08 16.11 0.21
CA TYR A 144 1.36 17.08 -0.86
C TYR A 144 1.89 16.37 -2.11
#